data_AF-A0A2E6TDW9-F1
#
_entry.id   AF-A0A2E6TDW9-F1
#
_cell.length_a   1.000
_cell.length_b   1.000
_cell.length_c   1.000
_cell.angle_alpha   90.00
_cell.angle_beta   90.00
_cell.angle_gamma   90.00
#
_symmetry.space_group_name_H-M   'P 1'
#
loop_
_entity.id
_entity.type
_entity.pdbx_description
1 polymer ?
#
loop_
_entity_poly.entity_id
_entity_poly.type
_entity_poly.pdbx_seq_one_letter_code
_entity_poly.pdbx_strand_id
1 'polypeptide(L)'
;MMKKKFVSALLRPLALGGATLFAGGCITGPSQAPETFFLSPLAEKTSPQADFLQGRSFHVGQTEIPSFLEGKRIASRISPTQLDYSDFHLWSETLDLGVSRVVANNLANTLGTLHFSYTPNRPRSNNQVQVFITVEEFAKDPAGQIILKGTWRLLLGRKQVFVLPLNESVAVEGDGHDAMVKAMNSVLLKVSDQLASRLVKHFNTSSSPATP
;
A
#
# COMPACT_ATOMS: atom_id res chain seq x y z
N MET A 1 32.83 86.50 51.11
CA MET A 1 31.62 87.28 51.45
C MET A 1 30.42 86.34 51.39
N MET A 2 29.58 86.38 52.43
CA MET A 2 28.42 85.51 52.68
C MET A 2 27.49 85.33 51.47
N LYS A 3 26.85 84.15 51.36
CA LYS A 3 25.39 84.05 51.52
C LYS A 3 24.91 82.59 51.61
N LYS A 4 23.81 82.48 52.36
CA LYS A 4 23.25 81.33 53.05
C LYS A 4 22.41 80.42 52.15
N LYS A 5 22.29 79.18 52.65
CA LYS A 5 21.28 78.13 52.42
C LYS A 5 19.90 78.62 51.94
N PHE A 6 19.27 77.86 51.04
CA PHE A 6 17.83 77.62 51.05
C PHE A 6 17.48 76.21 50.58
N VAL A 7 16.50 75.65 51.26
CA VAL A 7 15.95 74.29 51.24
C VAL A 7 14.77 74.24 50.26
N SER A 8 14.60 73.13 49.53
CA SER A 8 13.29 72.45 49.39
C SER A 8 13.40 71.25 48.44
N ALA A 9 12.97 70.10 48.95
CA ALA A 9 12.80 68.83 48.27
C ALA A 9 11.72 68.91 47.18
N LEU A 10 11.84 68.09 46.13
CA LEU A 10 10.68 67.40 45.53
C LEU A 10 11.14 66.24 44.62
N LEU A 11 10.47 65.12 44.82
CA LEU A 11 10.64 63.81 44.18
C LEU A 11 10.78 63.89 42.65
N ARG A 12 11.70 63.10 42.09
CA ARG A 12 11.62 62.64 40.70
C ARG A 12 11.59 61.11 40.68
N PRO A 13 10.55 60.49 40.10
CA PRO A 13 10.39 59.05 40.10
C PRO A 13 11.33 58.37 39.09
N LEU A 14 11.97 57.32 39.61
CA LEU A 14 12.13 56.00 38.99
C LEU A 14 12.56 55.95 37.52
N ALA A 15 13.87 55.86 37.31
CA ALA A 15 14.43 55.20 36.14
C ALA A 15 14.15 53.68 36.26
N LEU A 16 13.23 53.16 35.46
CA LEU A 16 13.11 51.72 35.22
C LEU A 16 13.36 51.50 33.73
N GLY A 17 14.58 51.03 33.43
CA GLY A 17 15.04 50.73 32.08
C GLY A 17 14.15 49.70 31.41
N GLY A 18 13.68 50.03 30.22
CA GLY A 18 12.95 49.12 29.35
C GLY A 18 13.86 47.99 28.88
N ALA A 19 13.54 46.77 29.30
CA ALA A 19 13.95 45.55 28.62
C ALA A 19 12.73 45.00 27.90
N THR A 20 12.51 45.48 26.68
CA THR A 20 11.47 44.97 25.77
C THR A 20 11.91 43.57 25.33
N LEU A 21 11.44 42.55 26.04
CA LEU A 21 11.53 41.15 25.61
C LEU A 21 10.77 41.03 24.29
N PHE A 22 11.50 40.97 23.19
CA PHE A 22 10.97 40.50 21.91
C PHE A 22 10.53 39.05 22.12
N ALA A 23 9.21 38.87 22.32
CA ALA A 23 8.56 37.59 22.20
C ALA A 23 8.73 37.12 20.75
N GLY A 24 9.74 36.30 20.51
CA GLY A 24 9.88 35.56 19.26
C GLY A 24 8.62 34.71 19.06
N GLY A 25 7.81 35.09 18.08
CA GLY A 25 6.58 34.39 17.75
C GLY A 25 6.87 32.93 17.41
N CYS A 26 6.09 32.03 18.00
CA CYS A 26 5.97 30.68 17.49
C CYS A 26 5.41 30.79 16.05
N ILE A 27 6.24 30.50 15.04
CA ILE A 27 5.73 30.09 13.73
C ILE A 27 5.08 28.72 13.94
N THR A 28 3.82 28.70 14.36
CA THR A 28 2.94 27.55 14.16
C THR A 28 2.33 27.70 12.78
N GLY A 29 3.10 27.37 11.74
CA GLY A 29 2.51 27.10 10.44
C GLY A 29 1.51 25.94 10.58
N PRO A 30 0.44 25.89 9.76
CA PRO A 30 -0.52 24.78 9.85
C PRO A 30 0.22 23.46 9.67
N SER A 31 0.23 22.62 10.71
CA SER A 31 0.73 21.25 10.61
C SER A 31 -0.12 20.52 9.59
N GLN A 32 0.42 20.28 8.40
CA GLN A 32 -0.27 19.48 7.38
C GLN A 32 -0.42 18.05 7.91
N ALA A 33 -1.66 17.58 8.06
CA ALA A 33 -1.92 16.18 8.39
C ALA A 33 -1.51 15.32 7.18
N PRO A 34 -0.90 14.13 7.40
CA PRO A 34 -0.55 13.24 6.30
C PRO A 34 -1.81 12.73 5.60
N GLU A 35 -1.76 12.68 4.27
CA GLU A 35 -2.77 12.03 3.44
C GLU A 35 -2.53 10.52 3.44
N THR A 36 -3.61 9.73 3.52
CA THR A 36 -3.51 8.27 3.60
C THR A 36 -4.21 7.59 2.43
N PHE A 37 -3.54 6.59 1.87
CA PHE A 37 -3.96 5.82 0.69
C PHE A 37 -4.13 4.35 1.02
N PHE A 38 -4.97 3.66 0.26
CA PHE A 38 -5.14 2.22 0.35
C PHE A 38 -5.38 1.62 -1.03
N LEU A 39 -4.96 0.37 -1.21
CA LEU A 39 -5.20 -0.37 -2.45
C LEU A 39 -6.66 -0.80 -2.54
N SER A 40 -7.23 -0.79 -3.73
CA SER A 40 -8.63 -1.16 -3.96
C SER A 40 -8.75 -2.15 -5.11
N PRO A 41 -9.59 -3.21 -4.98
CA PRO A 41 -9.88 -4.10 -6.10
C PRO A 41 -10.63 -3.36 -7.20
N LEU A 42 -10.30 -3.66 -8.45
CA LEU A 42 -10.92 -3.06 -9.64
C LEU A 42 -11.79 -4.04 -10.42
N ALA A 43 -11.70 -5.34 -10.15
CA ALA A 43 -12.54 -6.32 -10.82
C ALA A 43 -14.01 -6.03 -10.49
N GLU A 44 -14.81 -5.71 -11.51
CA GLU A 44 -16.25 -5.56 -11.34
C GLU A 44 -16.90 -6.92 -11.08
N LYS A 45 -17.99 -6.94 -10.31
CA LYS A 45 -18.77 -8.16 -10.09
C LYS A 45 -19.43 -8.58 -11.41
N THR A 46 -18.79 -9.46 -12.17
CA THR A 46 -19.51 -10.22 -13.19
C THR A 46 -20.56 -11.04 -12.44
N SER A 47 -21.82 -10.94 -12.85
CA SER A 47 -22.91 -11.77 -12.30
C SER A 47 -22.44 -13.23 -12.21
N PRO A 48 -22.60 -13.93 -11.06
CA PRO A 48 -22.02 -15.26 -10.87
C PRO A 48 -22.64 -16.25 -11.87
N GLN A 49 -21.96 -16.43 -12.99
CA GLN A 49 -22.45 -17.27 -14.08
C GLN A 49 -22.17 -18.76 -13.78
N ALA A 50 -21.16 -19.05 -12.96
CA ALA A 50 -20.93 -20.30 -12.25
C ALA A 50 -19.73 -20.15 -11.31
N ASP A 51 -19.78 -20.75 -10.11
CA ASP A 51 -18.59 -20.86 -9.24
C ASP A 51 -17.58 -21.82 -9.86
N PHE A 52 -16.50 -21.28 -10.43
CA PHE A 52 -15.47 -22.08 -11.11
C PHE A 52 -14.83 -23.11 -10.18
N LEU A 53 -14.69 -22.78 -8.89
CA LEU A 53 -14.08 -23.66 -7.91
C LEU A 53 -15.03 -24.76 -7.42
N GLN A 54 -16.28 -24.79 -7.89
CA GLN A 54 -17.28 -25.80 -7.55
C GLN A 54 -17.45 -25.95 -6.02
N GLY A 55 -17.56 -24.82 -5.32
CA GLY A 55 -17.71 -24.77 -3.87
C GLY A 55 -16.40 -24.89 -3.06
N ARG A 56 -15.27 -25.22 -3.70
CA ARG A 56 -13.95 -25.21 -3.03
C ARG A 56 -13.57 -23.79 -2.64
N SER A 57 -12.96 -23.64 -1.46
CA SER A 57 -12.42 -22.35 -1.05
C SER A 57 -10.95 -22.18 -1.44
N PHE A 58 -10.55 -20.93 -1.64
CA PHE A 58 -9.14 -20.54 -1.77
C PHE A 58 -8.73 -19.52 -0.72
N HIS A 59 -7.43 -19.48 -0.41
CA HIS A 59 -6.83 -18.51 0.49
C HIS A 59 -5.63 -17.82 -0.17
N VAL A 60 -5.57 -16.49 -0.05
CA VAL A 60 -4.37 -15.71 -0.38
C VAL A 60 -3.59 -15.46 0.90
N GLY A 61 -2.41 -16.05 1.01
CA GLY A 61 -1.50 -15.85 2.14
C GLY A 61 -0.96 -14.41 2.19
N GLN A 62 -0.29 -14.07 3.29
CA GLN A 62 0.42 -12.79 3.40
C GLN A 62 1.41 -12.67 2.24
N THR A 63 1.34 -11.56 1.54
CA THR A 63 2.27 -11.26 0.46
C THR A 63 3.64 -10.99 1.08
N GLU A 64 4.66 -11.69 0.63
CA GLU A 64 6.03 -11.41 1.03
C GLU A 64 6.51 -10.18 0.26
N ILE A 65 7.02 -9.17 0.96
CA ILE A 65 7.56 -7.94 0.38
C ILE A 65 8.99 -7.72 0.90
N PRO A 66 9.87 -7.05 0.14
CA PRO A 66 11.20 -6.71 0.64
C PRO A 66 11.11 -5.63 1.71
N SER A 67 12.08 -5.61 2.61
CA SER A 67 12.10 -4.70 3.76
C SER A 67 12.06 -3.22 3.40
N PHE A 68 12.55 -2.84 2.22
CA PHE A 68 12.48 -1.45 1.74
C PHE A 68 11.07 -1.02 1.31
N LEU A 69 10.13 -1.96 1.11
CA LEU A 69 8.70 -1.65 0.90
C LEU A 69 7.87 -1.80 2.17
N GLU A 70 8.48 -2.23 3.29
CA GLU A 70 7.79 -2.33 4.56
C GLU A 70 7.49 -0.93 5.14
N GLY A 71 6.46 -0.88 5.98
CA GLY A 71 6.02 0.34 6.64
C GLY A 71 4.94 1.09 5.87
N LYS A 72 4.75 2.36 6.24
CA LYS A 72 3.63 3.18 5.75
C LYS A 72 4.01 4.18 4.67
N ARG A 73 5.29 4.41 4.37
CA ARG A 73 5.65 5.44 3.38
C ARG A 73 5.48 4.88 1.97
N ILE A 74 4.89 5.65 1.08
CA ILE A 74 4.79 5.27 -0.34
C ILE A 74 6.17 5.45 -0.98
N ALA A 75 6.70 4.39 -1.57
CA ALA A 75 8.00 4.38 -2.22
C ALA A 75 7.88 4.58 -3.75
N SER A 76 8.76 5.39 -4.33
CA SER A 76 8.95 5.54 -5.78
C SER A 76 10.41 5.30 -6.12
N ARG A 77 10.72 4.72 -7.28
CA ARG A 77 12.09 4.58 -7.76
C ARG A 77 12.54 5.84 -8.47
N ILE A 78 13.69 6.35 -8.06
CA ILE A 78 14.42 7.42 -8.77
C ILE A 78 15.44 6.80 -9.74
N SER A 79 16.00 5.64 -9.37
CA SER A 79 16.98 4.92 -10.18
C SER A 79 16.91 3.41 -9.87
N PRO A 80 17.70 2.56 -10.55
CA PRO A 80 17.77 1.13 -10.22
C PRO A 80 18.15 0.85 -8.76
N THR A 81 18.88 1.77 -8.11
CA THR A 81 19.42 1.59 -6.75
C THR A 81 18.95 2.66 -5.75
N GLN A 82 18.01 3.53 -6.13
CA GLN A 82 17.53 4.62 -5.28
C GLN A 82 16.01 4.68 -5.24
N LEU A 83 15.49 4.78 -4.02
CA LEU A 83 14.09 5.01 -3.72
C LEU A 83 13.90 6.39 -3.11
N ASP A 84 12.80 7.02 -3.47
CA ASP A 84 12.20 8.15 -2.77
C ASP A 84 11.04 7.65 -1.93
N TYR A 85 10.89 8.19 -0.71
CA TYR A 85 9.79 7.85 0.16
C TYR A 85 8.99 9.11 0.47
N SER A 86 7.69 9.07 0.23
CA SER A 86 6.82 10.18 0.57
C SER A 86 6.79 10.44 2.08
N ASP A 87 6.94 11.71 2.49
CA ASP A 87 6.87 12.13 3.90
C ASP A 87 5.41 12.29 4.38
N PHE A 88 4.53 12.77 3.50
CA PHE A 88 3.15 13.15 3.83
C PHE A 88 2.08 12.30 3.16
N HIS A 89 2.45 11.33 2.32
CA HIS A 89 1.50 10.40 1.70
C HIS A 89 1.83 8.99 2.15
N LEU A 90 0.91 8.40 2.91
CA LEU A 90 1.15 7.16 3.64
C LEU A 90 0.16 6.09 3.23
N TRP A 91 0.56 4.83 3.26
CA TRP A 91 -0.35 3.71 3.28
C TRP A 91 -1.13 3.66 4.60
N SER A 92 -2.43 3.44 4.50
CA SER A 92 -3.31 3.25 5.66
C SER A 92 -3.11 1.88 6.32
N GLU A 93 -2.75 0.88 5.53
CA GLU A 93 -2.35 -0.49 5.92
C GLU A 93 -1.00 -0.84 5.30
N THR A 94 -0.32 -1.88 5.80
CA THR A 94 0.95 -2.30 5.21
C THR A 94 0.73 -2.92 3.82
N LEU A 95 1.70 -2.72 2.92
CA LEU A 95 1.54 -3.05 1.50
C LEU A 95 1.28 -4.55 1.27
N ASP A 96 1.90 -5.42 2.07
CA ASP A 96 1.70 -6.86 2.07
C ASP A 96 0.24 -7.26 2.32
N LEU A 97 -0.42 -6.63 3.30
CA LEU A 97 -1.82 -6.91 3.62
C LEU A 97 -2.74 -6.36 2.53
N GLY A 98 -2.45 -5.15 2.03
CA GLY A 98 -3.21 -4.54 0.94
C GLY A 98 -3.18 -5.36 -0.35
N VAL A 99 -1.99 -5.84 -0.75
CA VAL A 99 -1.83 -6.71 -1.93
C VAL A 99 -2.59 -8.03 -1.72
N SER A 100 -2.43 -8.68 -0.57
CA SER A 100 -3.11 -9.94 -0.26
C SER A 100 -4.64 -9.80 -0.36
N ARG A 101 -5.18 -8.72 0.22
CA ARG A 101 -6.61 -8.39 0.18
C ARG A 101 -7.09 -8.10 -1.23
N VAL A 102 -6.42 -7.21 -1.96
CA VAL A 102 -6.85 -6.79 -3.31
C VAL A 102 -6.81 -7.96 -4.28
N VAL A 103 -5.72 -8.74 -4.28
CA VAL A 103 -5.60 -9.90 -5.17
C VAL A 103 -6.66 -10.95 -4.85
N ALA A 104 -6.96 -11.22 -3.58
CA ALA A 104 -8.01 -12.16 -3.20
C ALA A 104 -9.40 -11.73 -3.69
N ASN A 105 -9.73 -10.44 -3.57
CA ASN A 105 -11.02 -9.91 -4.03
C ASN A 105 -11.12 -9.94 -5.56
N ASN A 106 -10.07 -9.53 -6.27
CA ASN A 106 -10.06 -9.61 -7.73
C ASN A 106 -10.18 -11.06 -8.21
N LEU A 107 -9.43 -12.00 -7.61
CA LEU A 107 -9.54 -13.43 -7.93
C LEU A 107 -10.95 -13.98 -7.66
N ALA A 108 -11.56 -13.60 -6.53
CA ALA A 108 -12.92 -14.05 -6.20
C ALA A 108 -13.92 -13.60 -7.25
N ASN A 109 -13.80 -12.35 -7.73
CA ASN A 109 -14.63 -11.82 -8.81
C ASN A 109 -14.38 -12.57 -10.12
N THR A 110 -13.12 -12.72 -10.55
CA THR A 110 -12.77 -13.40 -11.82
C THR A 110 -13.15 -14.89 -11.82
N LEU A 111 -13.05 -15.57 -10.67
CA LEU A 111 -13.43 -16.99 -10.52
C LEU A 111 -14.91 -17.20 -10.19
N GLY A 112 -15.69 -16.13 -10.00
CA GLY A 112 -17.12 -16.20 -9.72
C GLY A 112 -17.46 -16.86 -8.38
N THR A 113 -16.60 -16.73 -7.37
CA THR A 113 -16.76 -17.44 -6.08
C THR A 113 -16.81 -16.49 -4.88
N LEU A 114 -17.63 -16.82 -3.89
CA LEU A 114 -17.68 -16.15 -2.59
C LEU A 114 -16.92 -16.92 -1.50
N HIS A 115 -16.36 -18.08 -1.85
CA HIS A 115 -15.67 -18.97 -0.93
C HIS A 115 -14.17 -18.66 -0.92
N PHE A 116 -13.80 -17.53 -0.32
CA PHE A 116 -12.39 -17.16 -0.19
C PHE A 116 -12.07 -16.58 1.18
N SER A 117 -10.77 -16.51 1.48
CA SER A 117 -10.22 -15.69 2.55
C SER A 117 -8.82 -15.20 2.20
N TYR A 118 -8.28 -14.28 2.99
CA TYR A 118 -6.94 -13.72 2.82
C TYR A 118 -6.38 -13.30 4.16
N THR A 119 -5.05 -13.24 4.31
CA THR A 119 -4.40 -12.78 5.54
C THR A 119 -4.80 -11.33 5.86
N PRO A 120 -5.17 -10.98 7.11
CA PRO A 120 -4.96 -11.73 8.36
C PRO A 120 -6.08 -12.70 8.74
N ASN A 121 -7.15 -12.82 7.94
CA ASN A 121 -8.20 -13.79 8.21
C ASN A 121 -7.66 -15.21 8.04
N ARG A 122 -8.12 -16.13 8.88
CA ARG A 122 -7.71 -17.53 8.79
C ARG A 122 -8.22 -18.17 7.48
N PRO A 123 -7.48 -19.15 6.92
CA PRO A 123 -8.02 -20.03 5.89
C PRO A 123 -9.33 -20.68 6.37
N ARG A 124 -10.30 -20.86 5.46
CA ARG A 124 -11.53 -21.61 5.78
C ARG A 124 -11.20 -23.08 6.04
N SER A 125 -12.05 -23.79 6.79
CA SER A 125 -11.79 -25.17 7.25
C SER A 125 -11.58 -26.20 6.12
N ASN A 126 -12.14 -25.95 4.93
CA ASN A 126 -11.98 -26.79 3.73
C ASN A 126 -11.02 -26.19 2.69
N ASN A 127 -10.17 -25.23 3.09
CA ASN A 127 -9.30 -24.52 2.16
C ASN A 127 -8.16 -25.43 1.66
N GLN A 128 -8.34 -25.95 0.45
CA GLN A 128 -7.32 -26.75 -0.23
C GLN A 128 -6.48 -25.91 -1.17
N VAL A 129 -6.95 -24.75 -1.63
CA VAL A 129 -6.26 -23.92 -2.61
C VAL A 129 -5.58 -22.76 -1.89
N GLN A 130 -4.26 -22.67 -1.97
CA GLN A 130 -3.50 -21.59 -1.35
C GLN A 130 -2.64 -20.89 -2.39
N VAL A 131 -2.75 -19.56 -2.43
CA VAL A 131 -1.98 -18.69 -3.31
C VAL A 131 -1.05 -17.86 -2.44
N PHE A 132 0.25 -17.87 -2.75
CA PHE A 132 1.24 -17.01 -2.12
C PHE A 132 1.93 -16.16 -3.17
N ILE A 133 2.20 -14.91 -2.84
CA ILE A 133 2.82 -13.92 -3.71
C ILE A 133 4.06 -13.41 -3.00
N THR A 134 5.17 -13.37 -3.72
CA THR A 134 6.42 -12.76 -3.27
C THR A 134 6.72 -11.62 -4.23
N VAL A 135 6.73 -10.39 -3.72
CA VAL A 135 7.04 -9.17 -4.46
C VAL A 135 8.53 -8.91 -4.34
N GLU A 136 9.16 -8.52 -5.43
CA GLU A 136 10.53 -8.01 -5.51
C GLU A 136 10.55 -6.52 -5.82
N GLU A 137 9.57 -6.05 -6.58
CA GLU A 137 9.39 -4.65 -6.96
C GLU A 137 7.89 -4.36 -6.99
N PHE A 138 7.46 -3.28 -6.32
CA PHE A 138 6.11 -2.73 -6.48
C PHE A 138 6.13 -1.22 -6.24
N ALA A 139 6.55 -0.47 -7.25
CA ALA A 139 6.75 0.97 -7.17
C ALA A 139 6.61 1.63 -8.55
N LYS A 140 6.47 2.96 -8.55
CA LYS A 140 6.60 3.76 -9.77
C LYS A 140 8.07 3.83 -10.19
N ASP A 141 8.37 3.57 -11.46
CA ASP A 141 9.68 3.71 -12.04
C ASP A 141 9.95 5.15 -12.55
N PRO A 142 11.20 5.47 -12.93
CA PRO A 142 11.53 6.80 -13.48
C PRO A 142 10.84 7.11 -14.82
N ALA A 143 10.34 6.10 -15.54
CA ALA A 143 9.58 6.27 -16.77
C ALA A 143 8.08 6.54 -16.52
N GLY A 144 7.65 6.60 -15.26
CA GLY A 144 6.25 6.87 -14.89
C GLY A 144 5.36 5.64 -14.96
N GLN A 145 5.90 4.43 -14.86
CA GLN A 145 5.15 3.18 -14.83
C GLN A 145 5.15 2.58 -13.44
N ILE A 146 4.01 2.07 -12.97
CA ILE A 146 4.02 1.13 -11.86
C ILE A 146 4.51 -0.21 -12.40
N ILE A 147 5.53 -0.76 -11.75
CA ILE A 147 6.05 -2.09 -12.03
C ILE A 147 5.74 -2.98 -10.84
N LEU A 148 5.17 -4.16 -11.09
CA LEU A 148 5.11 -5.26 -10.13
C LEU A 148 5.92 -6.45 -10.66
N LYS A 149 7.02 -6.79 -9.96
CA LYS A 149 7.82 -8.00 -10.24
C LYS A 149 7.87 -8.90 -9.03
N GLY A 150 8.04 -10.19 -9.31
CA GLY A 150 8.33 -11.19 -8.30
C GLY A 150 7.87 -12.57 -8.75
N THR A 151 7.31 -13.34 -7.83
CA THR A 151 6.79 -14.67 -8.11
C THR A 151 5.48 -14.92 -7.39
N TRP A 152 4.76 -15.94 -7.85
CA TRP A 152 3.65 -16.49 -7.11
C TRP A 152 3.69 -18.01 -7.17
N ARG A 153 3.06 -18.63 -6.18
CA ARG A 153 3.01 -20.08 -6.06
C ARG A 153 1.63 -20.57 -5.65
N LEU A 154 1.28 -21.72 -6.22
CA LEU A 154 0.06 -22.44 -5.90
C LEU A 154 0.39 -23.64 -5.02
N LEU A 155 -0.28 -23.73 -3.89
CA LEU A 155 -0.28 -24.90 -3.02
C LEU A 155 -1.67 -25.55 -3.05
N LEU A 156 -1.69 -26.87 -3.20
CA LEU A 156 -2.87 -27.70 -2.98
C LEU A 156 -2.66 -28.52 -1.69
N GLY A 157 -3.40 -28.18 -0.64
CA GLY A 157 -3.11 -28.66 0.71
C GLY A 157 -1.71 -28.22 1.15
N ARG A 158 -0.80 -29.18 1.38
CA ARG A 158 0.61 -28.92 1.71
C ARG A 158 1.56 -29.04 0.52
N LYS A 159 1.07 -29.47 -0.65
CA LYS A 159 1.89 -29.72 -1.82
C LYS A 159 1.99 -28.46 -2.67
N GLN A 160 3.21 -27.98 -2.90
CA GLN A 160 3.46 -26.96 -3.92
C GLN A 160 3.26 -27.57 -5.31
N VAL A 161 2.36 -26.99 -6.09
CA VAL A 161 2.06 -27.43 -7.46
C VAL A 161 3.01 -26.77 -8.45
N PHE A 162 3.15 -25.45 -8.36
CA PHE A 162 4.06 -24.68 -9.20
C PHE A 162 4.48 -23.37 -8.53
N VAL A 163 5.55 -22.77 -9.06
CA VAL A 163 5.98 -21.40 -8.81
C VAL A 163 6.18 -20.76 -10.18
N LEU A 164 5.64 -19.56 -10.39
CA LEU A 164 5.69 -18.86 -11.67
C LEU A 164 6.07 -17.39 -11.47
N PRO A 165 6.76 -16.76 -12.44
CA PRO A 165 7.14 -15.36 -12.35
C PRO A 165 5.94 -14.42 -12.53
N LEU A 166 6.06 -13.22 -11.95
CA LEU A 166 5.21 -12.04 -12.16
C LEU A 166 6.07 -10.90 -12.70
N ASN A 167 5.60 -10.25 -13.75
CA ASN A 167 6.20 -9.02 -14.29
C ASN A 167 5.12 -8.24 -15.04
N GLU A 168 4.41 -7.40 -14.31
CA GLU A 168 3.31 -6.60 -14.83
C GLU A 168 3.62 -5.11 -14.68
N SER A 169 3.14 -4.31 -15.64
CA SER A 169 3.30 -2.86 -15.60
C SER A 169 2.09 -2.12 -16.15
N VAL A 170 1.87 -0.92 -15.62
CA VAL A 170 0.85 0.04 -16.06
C VAL A 170 1.42 1.44 -15.96
N ALA A 171 1.25 2.25 -17.01
CA ALA A 171 1.62 3.65 -16.99
C ALA A 171 0.75 4.43 -15.99
N VAL A 172 1.36 5.36 -15.26
CA VAL A 172 0.62 6.28 -14.39
C VAL A 172 -0.01 7.37 -15.26
N GLU A 173 -1.34 7.43 -15.25
CA GLU A 173 -2.10 8.47 -15.95
C GLU A 173 -2.47 9.59 -14.96
N GLY A 174 -1.90 10.77 -15.18
CA GLY A 174 -2.07 11.93 -14.30
C GLY A 174 -0.97 12.06 -13.24
N ASP A 175 -1.15 13.03 -12.34
CA ASP A 175 -0.15 13.43 -11.37
C ASP A 175 -0.54 13.06 -9.94
N GLY A 176 0.47 12.99 -9.06
CA GLY A 176 0.28 12.78 -7.63
C GLY A 176 0.07 11.31 -7.21
N HIS A 177 -0.14 11.12 -5.91
CA HIS A 177 -0.22 9.80 -5.30
C HIS A 177 -1.54 9.07 -5.61
N ASP A 178 -2.64 9.79 -5.84
CA ASP A 178 -3.91 9.19 -6.27
C ASP A 178 -3.77 8.49 -7.63
N ALA A 179 -3.20 9.17 -8.63
CA ALA A 179 -2.91 8.59 -9.94
C ALA A 179 -1.97 7.37 -9.84
N MET A 180 -0.94 7.47 -8.99
CA MET A 180 -0.01 6.38 -8.72
C MET A 180 -0.72 5.15 -8.12
N VAL A 181 -1.58 5.35 -7.12
CA VAL A 181 -2.33 4.28 -6.44
C VAL A 181 -3.36 3.65 -7.38
N LYS A 182 -4.02 4.44 -8.23
CA LYS A 182 -4.90 3.92 -9.30
C LYS A 182 -4.14 2.99 -10.25
N ALA A 183 -2.96 3.39 -10.71
CA ALA A 183 -2.12 2.54 -11.55
C ALA A 183 -1.66 1.27 -10.81
N MET A 184 -1.36 1.36 -9.50
CA MET A 184 -1.07 0.19 -8.66
C MET A 184 -2.24 -0.78 -8.59
N ASN A 185 -3.47 -0.28 -8.42
CA ASN A 185 -4.67 -1.10 -8.45
C ASN A 185 -4.86 -1.79 -9.82
N SER A 186 -4.57 -1.10 -10.92
CA SER A 186 -4.62 -1.67 -12.27
C SER A 186 -3.56 -2.76 -12.50
N VAL A 187 -2.34 -2.59 -11.97
CA VAL A 187 -1.32 -3.64 -12.01
C VAL A 187 -1.78 -4.87 -11.22
N LEU A 188 -2.39 -4.69 -10.05
CA LEU A 188 -2.91 -5.79 -9.26
C LEU A 188 -4.08 -6.52 -9.93
N LEU A 189 -4.91 -5.81 -10.71
CA LEU A 189 -5.93 -6.45 -11.55
C LEU A 189 -5.30 -7.36 -12.60
N LYS A 190 -4.28 -6.88 -13.34
CA LYS A 190 -3.55 -7.70 -14.33
C LYS A 190 -2.93 -8.95 -13.71
N VAL A 191 -2.29 -8.80 -12.53
CA VAL A 191 -1.74 -9.93 -11.77
C VAL A 191 -2.85 -10.92 -11.41
N SER A 192 -3.98 -10.45 -10.89
CA SER A 192 -5.11 -11.31 -10.56
C SER A 192 -5.66 -12.07 -11.77
N ASP A 193 -5.77 -11.43 -12.93
CA ASP A 193 -6.24 -12.07 -14.16
C ASP A 193 -5.25 -13.13 -14.67
N GLN A 194 -3.94 -12.86 -14.56
CA GLN A 194 -2.90 -13.84 -14.86
C GLN A 194 -3.01 -15.07 -13.95
N LEU A 195 -3.17 -14.84 -12.64
CA LEU A 195 -3.35 -15.92 -11.65
C LEU A 195 -4.61 -16.73 -11.94
N ALA A 196 -5.75 -16.07 -12.14
CA ALA A 196 -7.03 -16.71 -12.44
C ALA A 196 -6.94 -17.59 -13.70
N SER A 197 -6.37 -17.06 -14.79
CA SER A 197 -6.17 -17.80 -16.04
C SER A 197 -5.33 -19.07 -15.84
N ARG A 198 -4.29 -19.00 -15.00
CA ARG A 198 -3.43 -20.14 -14.68
C ARG A 198 -4.13 -21.16 -13.80
N LEU A 199 -4.92 -20.71 -12.82
CA LEU A 199 -5.74 -21.59 -11.99
C LEU A 199 -6.77 -22.34 -12.84
N VAL A 200 -7.48 -21.63 -13.73
CA VAL A 200 -8.47 -22.23 -14.64
C VAL A 200 -7.83 -23.31 -15.51
N LYS A 201 -6.69 -22.99 -16.15
CA LYS A 201 -5.95 -23.96 -16.97
C LYS A 201 -5.52 -25.19 -16.16
N HIS A 202 -4.99 -24.99 -14.95
CA HIS A 202 -4.54 -26.08 -14.09
C HIS A 202 -5.69 -27.02 -13.72
N PHE A 203 -6.81 -26.48 -13.23
CA PHE A 203 -7.94 -27.29 -12.80
C PHE A 203 -8.65 -27.99 -13.96
N ASN A 204 -8.75 -27.37 -15.13
CA ASN A 204 -9.32 -28.01 -16.32
C ASN A 204 -8.43 -29.15 -16.86
N THR A 205 -7.10 -29.04 -16.74
CA THR A 205 -6.20 -30.11 -17.15
C THR A 205 -6.27 -31.29 -16.17
N SER A 206 -6.43 -31.01 -14.88
CA SER A 206 -6.55 -32.05 -13.85
C SER A 206 -7.88 -32.80 -13.84
N SER A 207 -8.93 -32.23 -14.44
CA SER A 207 -10.26 -32.86 -14.55
C SER A 207 -10.46 -33.66 -15.84
N SER A 208 -9.51 -33.61 -16.78
CA SER A 208 -9.54 -34.43 -17.99
C SER A 208 -9.11 -35.87 -17.65
N PRO A 209 -9.95 -36.90 -17.86
CA PRO A 209 -9.54 -38.27 -17.63
C PRO A 209 -8.40 -38.63 -18.59
N ALA A 210 -7.29 -39.13 -18.03
CA ALA A 210 -6.21 -39.70 -18.82
C ALA A 210 -6.81 -40.72 -19.80
N THR A 211 -6.75 -40.41 -21.09
CA THR A 211 -7.20 -41.34 -22.13
C THR A 211 -6.20 -42.50 -22.15
N PRO A 212 -6.67 -43.76 -22.05
CA PRO A 212 -5.80 -44.94 -22.04
C PRO A 212 -5.05 -45.12 -23.36
#